data_AF-A0A9X3HB44-F1
#
_entry.id   AF-A0A9X3HB44-F1
#
_cell.length_a   1.000
_cell.length_b   1.000
_cell.length_c   1.000
_cell.angle_alpha   90.00
_cell.angle_beta   90.00
_cell.angle_gamma   90.00
#
_symmetry.space_group_name_H-M   'P 1'
#
loop_
_entity.id
_entity.type
_entity.pdbx_description
1 polymer ?
#
loop_
_entity_poly.entity_id
_entity_poly.type
_entity_poly.pdbx_seq_one_letter_code
_entity_poly.pdbx_strand_id
1 'polypeptide(L)' 'MKNLSDAYRYINSFPRPGGLNTNSWNALKRLAYHAWECHFSQSRFRHNINFLCKEFYLMIRTPDGQFIVPEEKFSYDPSL' A
#
# COMPACT_ATOMS: atom_id res chain seq x y z
N MET A 1 -4.69 -9.40 9.20
CA MET A 1 -4.64 -9.69 7.75
C MET A 1 -4.23 -11.13 7.58
N LYS A 2 -5.02 -12.00 6.95
CA LYS A 2 -4.69 -13.45 6.88
C LYS A 2 -4.55 -13.98 5.45
N ASN A 3 -5.11 -13.29 4.46
CA ASN A 3 -5.06 -13.71 3.06
C ASN A 3 -5.27 -12.50 2.13
N LEU A 4 -5.19 -12.75 0.81
CA LEU A 4 -5.39 -11.72 -0.21
C LEU A 4 -6.80 -11.13 -0.25
N SER A 5 -7.84 -11.90 0.09
CA SER A 5 -9.21 -11.39 0.15
C SER A 5 -9.37 -10.34 1.26
N ASP A 6 -8.78 -10.59 2.43
CA ASP A 6 -8.74 -9.62 3.52
C ASP A 6 -7.98 -8.36 3.11
N ALA A 7 -6.83 -8.52 2.45
CA ALA A 7 -6.01 -7.40 1.98
C ALA A 7 -6.77 -6.55 0.96
N TYR A 8 -7.48 -7.18 0.02
CA TYR A 8 -8.33 -6.49 -0.95
C TYR A 8 -9.42 -5.66 -0.26
N ARG A 9 -10.12 -6.23 0.73
CA ARG A 9 -11.16 -5.51 1.48
C ARG A 9 -10.58 -4.33 2.25
N TYR A 10 -9.43 -4.54 2.91
CA TYR A 10 -8.71 -3.49 3.64
C TYR A 10 -8.29 -2.34 2.73
N ILE A 11 -7.66 -2.63 1.59
CA ILE A 11 -7.25 -1.58 0.62
C ILE A 11 -8.47 -0.82 0.11
N ASN A 12 -9.58 -1.50 -0.13
CA ASN A 12 -10.78 -0.87 -0.66
C ASN A 12 -11.58 -0.08 0.37
N SER A 13 -11.35 -0.25 1.68
CA SER A 13 -12.00 0.57 2.72
C SER A 13 -11.45 1.99 2.79
N PHE A 14 -10.28 2.26 2.20
CA PHE A 14 -9.72 3.61 2.20
C PHE A 14 -10.47 4.54 1.24
N PRO A 15 -10.91 5.72 1.71
CA PRO A 15 -11.46 6.74 0.84
C PRO A 15 -10.36 7.33 -0.05
N ARG A 16 -10.75 7.83 -1.22
CA ARG A 16 -9.84 8.54 -2.11
C ARG A 16 -9.44 9.88 -1.47
N PRO A 17 -8.14 10.19 -1.34
CA PRO A 17 -7.71 11.50 -0.85
C PRO A 17 -8.08 12.62 -1.84
N GLY A 18 -8.30 13.83 -1.30
CA GLY A 18 -8.53 15.02 -2.11
C GLY A 18 -7.35 15.31 -3.04
N GLY A 19 -7.64 15.82 -4.24
CA GLY A 19 -6.60 16.18 -5.23
C GLY A 19 -6.09 15.03 -6.11
N LEU A 20 -6.32 13.77 -5.74
CA LEU A 20 -5.95 12.62 -6.58
C LEU A 20 -7.12 12.22 -7.48
N ASN A 21 -6.93 12.07 -8.79
CA ASN A 21 -8.01 11.60 -9.66
C ASN A 21 -8.32 10.09 -9.45
N THR A 22 -9.49 9.64 -9.91
CA THR A 22 -9.96 8.24 -9.74
C THR A 22 -9.00 7.20 -10.32
N ASN A 23 -8.41 7.49 -11.49
CA ASN A 23 -7.52 6.55 -12.17
C ASN A 23 -6.21 6.37 -11.39
N SER A 24 -5.60 7.47 -10.96
CA SER A 24 -4.41 7.46 -10.10
C SER A 24 -4.68 6.74 -8.78
N TRP A 25 -5.86 6.95 -8.18
CA TRP A 25 -6.24 6.24 -6.96
C TRP A 25 -6.37 4.73 -7.14
N ASN A 26 -7.03 4.31 -8.22
CA ASN A 26 -7.15 2.89 -8.55
C ASN A 26 -5.79 2.26 -8.86
N ALA A 27 -4.86 2.99 -9.50
CA ALA A 27 -3.50 2.53 -9.74
C ALA A 27 -2.73 2.32 -8.42
N LEU A 28 -2.84 3.25 -7.47
CA LEU A 28 -2.24 3.10 -6.13
C LEU A 28 -2.82 1.90 -5.38
N LYS A 29 -4.15 1.69 -5.41
CA LYS A 29 -4.79 0.53 -4.81
C LYS A 29 -4.29 -0.80 -5.40
N ARG A 30 -4.16 -0.87 -6.73
CA ARG A 30 -3.60 -2.06 -7.41
C ARG A 30 -2.16 -2.32 -7.00
N LEU A 31 -1.35 -1.28 -6.88
CA LEU A 31 0.04 -1.39 -6.47
C LEU A 31 0.16 -1.84 -4.99
N ALA A 32 -0.67 -1.29 -4.11
CA ALA A 32 -0.74 -1.74 -2.72
C ALA A 32 -1.18 -3.21 -2.63
N TYR A 33 -2.15 -3.63 -3.44
CA TYR A 33 -2.58 -5.02 -3.51
C TYR A 33 -1.44 -5.94 -3.98
N HIS A 34 -0.69 -5.52 -4.99
CA HIS A 34 0.49 -6.25 -5.45
C HIS A 34 1.57 -6.39 -4.36
N ALA A 35 1.76 -5.38 -3.51
CA ALA A 35 2.66 -5.48 -2.37
C ALA A 35 2.23 -6.60 -1.39
N TRP A 36 0.92 -6.76 -1.17
CA TRP A 36 0.38 -7.88 -0.39
C TRP A 36 0.58 -9.23 -1.08
N GLU A 37 0.40 -9.32 -2.39
CA GLU A 37 0.73 -10.54 -3.16
C GLU A 37 2.18 -10.95 -2.97
N CYS A 38 3.12 -10.01 -3.09
CA CYS A 38 4.53 -10.26 -2.83
C CYS A 38 4.77 -10.73 -1.39
N HIS A 39 4.16 -10.07 -0.40
CA HIS A 39 4.30 -10.43 1.01
C HIS A 39 3.81 -11.86 1.30
N PHE A 40 2.61 -12.23 0.84
CA PHE A 40 2.07 -13.57 1.07
C PHE A 40 2.82 -14.67 0.31
N SER A 41 3.31 -14.35 -0.90
CA SER A 41 4.10 -15.30 -1.71
C SER A 41 5.58 -15.35 -1.35
N GLN A 42 6.03 -14.58 -0.34
CA GLN A 42 7.44 -14.42 0.01
C GLN A 42 8.30 -13.99 -1.20
N SER A 43 7.70 -13.26 -2.14
CA SER A 43 8.36 -12.75 -3.33
C SER A 43 8.86 -11.33 -3.13
N ARG A 44 9.93 -10.96 -3.84
CA ARG A 44 10.49 -9.61 -3.75
C ARG A 44 9.59 -8.60 -4.44
N PHE A 45 9.16 -7.57 -3.69
CA PHE A 45 8.53 -6.38 -4.26
C PHE A 45 9.57 -5.50 -4.97
N ARG A 46 9.36 -5.20 -6.26
CA ARG A 46 10.37 -4.53 -7.12
C ARG A 46 10.00 -3.10 -7.53
N HIS A 47 8.83 -2.61 -7.17
CA HIS A 47 8.40 -1.26 -7.53
C HIS A 47 9.01 -0.21 -6.60
N ASN A 48 9.33 0.95 -7.16
CA ASN A 48 9.63 2.15 -6.39
C ASN A 48 8.31 2.81 -5.96
N ILE A 49 8.20 3.18 -4.68
CA ILE A 49 6.95 3.64 -4.07
C ILE A 49 7.09 4.96 -3.32
N ASN A 50 7.82 5.93 -3.89
CA ASN A 50 7.90 7.31 -3.41
C ASN A 50 6.70 8.14 -3.88
N PHE A 51 5.56 8.01 -3.19
CA PHE A 51 4.34 8.75 -3.49
C PHE A 51 4.08 9.80 -2.42
N LEU A 52 3.54 10.97 -2.79
CA LEU A 52 3.08 11.98 -1.82
C LEU A 52 1.68 11.64 -1.24
N CYS A 53 1.33 10.36 -1.20
CA CYS A 53 0.00 9.87 -0.81
C CYS A 53 0.13 9.05 0.46
N LYS A 54 -0.15 9.67 1.62
CA LYS A 54 -0.05 8.99 2.92
C LYS A 54 -0.95 7.75 3.01
N GLU A 55 -2.12 7.79 2.37
CA GLU A 55 -3.07 6.68 2.38
C GLU A 55 -2.50 5.43 1.73
N PHE A 56 -1.64 5.58 0.71
CA PHE A 56 -0.95 4.44 0.11
C PHE A 56 -0.06 3.72 1.13
N TYR A 57 0.69 4.45 1.94
CA TYR A 57 1.56 3.85 2.96
C TYR A 57 0.78 3.18 4.08
N LEU A 58 -0.45 3.64 4.37
CA LEU A 58 -1.35 2.97 5.31
C LEU A 58 -1.87 1.63 4.76
N MET A 59 -2.10 1.55 3.44
CA MET A 59 -2.57 0.31 2.80
C MET A 59 -1.56 -0.83 2.84
N ILE A 60 -0.27 -0.52 2.90
CA ILE A 60 0.83 -1.51 2.91
C ILE A 60 1.35 -1.80 4.31
N ARG A 61 0.55 -1.54 5.35
CA ARG A 61 0.85 -1.91 6.74
C ARG A 61 0.06 -3.13 7.19
N THR A 62 0.69 -3.95 8.02
CA THR A 62 0.01 -4.98 8.79
C THR A 62 -0.94 -4.34 9.82
N PRO A 63 -1.90 -5.10 10.37
CA PRO A 63 -2.74 -4.61 11.47
C PRO A 63 -1.95 -4.14 12.69
N ASP A 64 -0.74 -4.67 12.88
CA ASP A 64 0.19 -4.28 13.94
C ASP A 64 1.00 -3.02 13.60
N GLY A 65 0.75 -2.42 12.43
CA GLY A 65 1.35 -1.16 11.98
C GLY A 65 2.69 -1.29 11.26
N GLN A 66 3.20 -2.50 11.05
CA GLN A 66 4.48 -2.74 10.37
C GLN A 66 4.34 -2.70 8.85
N PHE A 67 5.34 -2.21 8.12
CA PHE A 67 5.32 -2.22 6.67
C PHE A 67 5.55 -3.63 6.11
N ILE A 68 4.77 -4.01 5.09
CA ILE A 68 4.96 -5.29 4.37
C ILE A 68 6.03 -5.20 3.27
N VAL A 69 6.47 -3.98 2.96
CA VAL A 69 7.56 -3.66 2.04
C VAL A 69 8.74 -3.10 2.86
N PRO A 70 10.00 -3.48 2.59
CA PRO A 70 11.14 -2.94 3.31
C PRO A 70 11.22 -1.41 3.22
N GLU A 71 11.41 -0.75 4.37
CA GLU A 71 11.44 0.72 4.47
C GLU A 71 12.59 1.35 3.67
N GLU A 72 13.68 0.61 3.45
CA GLU A 72 14.79 1.02 2.57
C GLU A 72 14.37 1.33 1.12
N LYS A 73 13.18 0.89 0.70
CA LYS A 73 12.66 1.08 -0.65
C LYS A 73 11.96 2.41 -0.88
N PHE A 74 11.70 3.19 0.17
CA PHE A 74 10.96 4.43 0.05
C PHE A 74 11.31 5.44 1.14
N SER A 75 11.13 6.72 0.85
CA SER A 75 11.24 7.79 1.84
C SER A 75 9.83 8.22 2.22
N TYR A 76 9.33 7.68 3.33
CA TYR A 76 8.03 8.05 3.90
C TYR A 76 8.25 8.86 5.16
N ASP A 77 7.70 10.08 5.19
CA ASP A 77 7.61 10.90 6.38
C ASP A 77 6.15 10.93 6.86
N PRO A 78 5.82 10.40 8.04
CA PRO A 78 4.47 10.44 8.58
C PRO A 78 4.01 11.85 9.00
N SER A 79 4.92 12.83 9.05
CA SER A 79 4.66 14.20 9.50
C SER A 79 4.45 15.23 8.37
N LEU A 80 4.70 14.82 7.12
CA LEU A 80 4.37 15.58 5.89
C LEU A 80 2.93 15.32 5.43
#